data_AF-A0A074ZA36-F1
#
_entry.id   AF-A0A074ZA36-F1
#
_cell.length_a   1.000
_cell.length_b   1.000
_cell.length_c   1.000
_cell.angle_alpha   90.00
_cell.angle_beta   90.00
_cell.angle_gamma   90.00
#
_symmetry.space_group_name_H-M   'P 1'
#
loop_
_entity.id
_entity.type
_entity.pdbx_description
1 polymer ?
#
loop_
_entity_poly.entity_id
_entity_poly.type
_entity_poly.pdbx_seq_one_letter_code
_entity_poly.pdbx_strand_id
1 'polypeptide(L)'
;MKATTNGLGAIGGERLISTKDIKKRTLKEQYEAVKRKTVLSHVMKYGDMDVTRDNFVKVLKGDKKLESNEKKVLRSGPDDNVFIFFSGFGTTSYIAFLGGYMNAMELNDTLAYMHSKKKFNKLVLYVESCKSGSMFKDVLPSNMGIYVTTSAKEDEQSWAVFCFDSKIDVCMGNEYSYEWITDSEQNDIKKRTLKEQYEAVKRKTVLSHVMKYGDMTMESLPVGKFQGHYDQLLHRNGTIAAENEEEHEAARRRLHRALQLGHIVKETFRNIVMDVTTHHKPTIKGLSKRDELMCFRAVFDQFRTHCFTIQQAS
;
A
#
# COMPACT_ATOMS: atom_id res chain seq x y z
N MET A 1 -35.68 10.15 -72.21
CA MET A 1 -35.84 10.49 -70.78
C MET A 1 -36.40 9.28 -70.06
N LYS A 2 -35.69 8.86 -69.00
CA LYS A 2 -36.04 7.98 -67.86
C LYS A 2 -36.89 6.72 -68.12
N ALA A 3 -36.17 5.60 -68.04
CA ALA A 3 -36.68 4.26 -67.88
C ALA A 3 -37.05 3.95 -66.42
N THR A 4 -38.17 3.27 -66.26
CA THR A 4 -38.52 2.36 -65.18
C THR A 4 -37.63 1.12 -65.19
N THR A 5 -37.17 0.66 -64.02
CA THR A 5 -37.20 -0.77 -63.62
C THR A 5 -36.92 -0.93 -62.13
N ASN A 6 -37.93 -1.47 -61.45
CA ASN A 6 -37.94 -2.45 -60.35
C ASN A 6 -36.63 -2.78 -59.62
N GLY A 7 -36.73 -2.75 -58.29
CA GLY A 7 -35.71 -3.26 -57.39
C GLY A 7 -35.75 -4.77 -57.16
N LEU A 8 -34.62 -5.30 -56.71
CA LEU A 8 -34.43 -6.34 -55.68
C LEU A 8 -32.93 -6.63 -55.56
N GLY A 9 -32.40 -6.63 -54.34
CA GLY A 9 -31.02 -7.09 -54.06
C GLY A 9 -30.38 -6.41 -52.84
N ALA A 10 -30.66 -6.93 -51.66
CA ALA A 10 -30.14 -6.46 -50.37
C ALA A 10 -28.64 -6.75 -50.18
N ILE A 11 -27.91 -5.84 -49.52
CA ILE A 11 -26.80 -6.19 -48.60
C ILE A 11 -26.86 -5.24 -47.41
N GLY A 12 -26.84 -5.82 -46.21
CA GLY A 12 -27.34 -5.21 -44.98
C GLY A 12 -26.41 -4.24 -44.25
N GLY A 13 -27.06 -3.34 -43.51
CA GLY A 13 -26.73 -2.95 -42.14
C GLY A 13 -25.33 -2.43 -41.84
N GLU A 14 -25.04 -1.19 -42.24
CA GLU A 14 -24.03 -0.39 -41.54
C GLU A 14 -24.56 0.01 -40.16
N ARG A 15 -24.02 -0.64 -39.12
CA ARG A 15 -24.30 -0.32 -37.72
C ARG A 15 -23.47 0.91 -37.34
N LEU A 16 -24.13 2.06 -37.22
CA LEU A 16 -23.59 3.29 -36.62
C LEU A 16 -22.94 2.95 -35.26
N ILE A 17 -21.61 3.08 -35.18
CA ILE A 17 -20.85 2.88 -33.95
C ILE A 17 -21.16 4.07 -33.02
N SER A 18 -21.69 3.79 -31.84
CA SER A 18 -22.12 4.81 -30.89
C SER A 18 -20.91 5.57 -30.34
N THR A 19 -21.05 6.87 -30.06
CA THR A 19 -20.05 7.65 -29.31
C THR A 19 -19.76 7.06 -27.92
N LYS A 20 -20.66 6.21 -27.39
CA LYS A 20 -20.43 5.38 -26.20
C LYS A 20 -19.38 4.28 -26.43
N ASP A 21 -19.31 3.70 -27.63
CA ASP A 21 -18.33 2.67 -28.01
C ASP A 21 -16.92 3.25 -28.16
N ILE A 22 -16.82 4.49 -28.67
CA ILE A 22 -15.55 5.22 -28.78
C ILE A 22 -15.02 5.63 -27.40
N LYS A 23 -15.88 6.15 -26.51
CA LYS A 23 -15.48 6.47 -25.12
C LYS A 23 -15.21 5.24 -24.26
N LYS A 24 -15.83 4.09 -24.54
CA LYS A 24 -15.51 2.79 -23.88
C LYS A 24 -14.14 2.24 -24.25
N ARG A 25 -13.69 2.49 -25.49
CA ARG A 25 -12.32 2.19 -25.94
C ARG A 25 -11.23 2.95 -25.16
N THR A 26 -11.35 4.27 -25.03
CA THR A 26 -10.28 5.12 -24.47
C THR A 26 -9.99 4.91 -22.99
N LEU A 27 -11.01 4.68 -22.15
CA LEU A 27 -10.79 4.42 -20.71
C LEU A 27 -10.23 3.01 -20.43
N LYS A 28 -10.56 2.05 -21.30
CA LYS A 28 -9.99 0.70 -21.25
C LYS A 28 -8.53 0.68 -21.69
N GLU A 29 -8.16 1.52 -22.66
CA GLU A 29 -6.77 1.77 -23.06
C GLU A 29 -5.95 2.42 -21.92
N GLN A 30 -6.55 3.34 -21.16
CA GLN A 30 -5.88 4.01 -20.03
C GLN A 30 -5.64 3.08 -18.83
N TYR A 31 -6.61 2.26 -18.44
CA TYR A 31 -6.44 1.29 -17.34
C TYR A 31 -5.43 0.17 -17.67
N GLU A 32 -5.44 -0.33 -18.90
CA GLU A 32 -4.46 -1.33 -19.38
C GLU A 32 -3.04 -0.75 -19.50
N ALA A 33 -2.89 0.54 -19.79
CA ALA A 33 -1.59 1.22 -19.74
C ALA A 33 -1.02 1.27 -18.31
N VAL A 34 -1.86 1.40 -17.27
CA VAL A 34 -1.45 1.39 -15.86
C VAL A 34 -1.06 -0.03 -15.41
N LYS A 35 -1.78 -1.06 -15.84
CA LYS A 35 -1.53 -2.45 -15.44
C LYS A 35 -0.34 -3.10 -16.17
N ARG A 36 -0.11 -2.77 -17.46
CA ARG A 36 1.07 -3.22 -18.23
C ARG A 36 2.40 -2.70 -17.71
N LYS A 37 2.36 -1.63 -16.91
CA LYS A 37 3.52 -1.02 -16.27
C LYS A 37 3.89 -1.64 -14.92
N THR A 38 3.11 -2.56 -14.34
CA THR A 38 3.47 -3.13 -13.03
C THR A 38 4.69 -4.06 -13.12
N VAL A 39 5.87 -3.50 -12.83
CA VAL A 39 7.17 -4.17 -12.76
C VAL A 39 7.28 -4.98 -11.47
N LEU A 40 6.82 -6.24 -11.44
CA LEU A 40 7.18 -7.18 -10.37
C LEU A 40 7.39 -8.58 -10.97
N SER A 41 8.63 -8.92 -11.33
CA SER A 41 8.98 -10.21 -11.95
C SER A 41 9.02 -11.40 -10.98
N HIS A 42 8.70 -11.22 -9.69
CA HIS A 42 8.56 -12.32 -8.71
C HIS A 42 7.47 -11.98 -7.68
N VAL A 43 6.19 -12.03 -8.08
CA VAL A 43 5.08 -11.81 -7.15
C VAL A 43 4.93 -13.01 -6.21
N MET A 44 5.24 -12.83 -4.92
CA MET A 44 4.78 -13.75 -3.88
C MET A 44 3.25 -13.64 -3.77
N LYS A 45 2.52 -14.57 -4.37
CA LYS A 45 1.06 -14.59 -4.28
C LYS A 45 0.63 -15.36 -3.03
N TYR A 46 0.52 -14.65 -1.91
CA TYR A 46 -0.35 -15.09 -0.82
C TYR A 46 -1.80 -14.90 -1.28
N GLY A 47 -2.67 -15.90 -1.08
CA GLY A 47 -4.10 -15.73 -1.36
C GLY A 47 -4.71 -14.70 -0.43
N ASP A 48 -5.85 -14.11 -0.78
CA ASP A 48 -6.43 -12.98 -0.03
C ASP A 48 -6.58 -13.30 1.48
N MET A 49 -6.99 -14.51 1.85
CA MET A 49 -7.10 -14.91 3.27
C MET A 49 -5.76 -15.12 3.99
N ASP A 50 -4.65 -15.24 3.25
CA ASP A 50 -3.32 -15.47 3.81
C ASP A 50 -2.53 -14.17 4.04
N VAL A 51 -3.03 -13.01 3.61
CA VAL A 51 -2.39 -11.68 3.80
C VAL A 51 -2.63 -11.17 5.23
N THR A 52 -2.15 -11.95 6.19
CA THR A 52 -2.30 -11.69 7.63
C THR A 52 -1.00 -11.14 8.22
N ARG A 53 -1.12 -10.41 9.33
CA ARG A 53 0.01 -9.96 10.16
C ARG A 53 0.96 -11.12 10.49
N ASP A 54 0.39 -12.25 10.92
CA ASP A 54 1.15 -13.44 11.34
C ASP A 54 1.97 -14.03 10.21
N ASN A 55 1.35 -14.16 9.04
CA ASN A 55 2.05 -14.68 7.87
C ASN A 55 3.14 -13.71 7.41
N PHE A 56 2.88 -12.40 7.46
CA PHE A 56 3.92 -11.40 7.16
C PHE A 56 5.14 -11.55 8.08
N VAL A 57 4.94 -11.65 9.39
CA VAL A 57 6.05 -11.89 10.34
C VAL A 57 6.75 -13.22 10.05
N LYS A 58 6.00 -14.30 9.81
CA LYS A 58 6.57 -15.63 9.50
C LYS A 58 7.38 -15.64 8.20
N VAL A 59 6.92 -14.93 7.17
CA VAL A 59 7.66 -14.73 5.92
C VAL A 59 8.99 -14.07 6.19
N LEU A 60 8.99 -12.94 6.92
CA LEU A 60 10.19 -12.19 7.24
C LEU A 60 11.19 -13.00 8.09
N LYS A 61 10.69 -13.84 9.00
CA LYS A 61 11.53 -14.71 9.83
C LYS A 61 12.02 -15.97 9.10
N GLY A 62 11.48 -16.31 7.93
CA GLY A 62 11.80 -17.55 7.23
C GLY A 62 11.25 -18.78 7.96
N ASP A 63 9.97 -18.74 8.34
CA ASP A 63 9.32 -19.79 9.14
C ASP A 63 9.21 -21.12 8.39
N LYS A 64 9.80 -22.18 8.96
CA LYS A 64 9.85 -23.52 8.34
C LYS A 64 8.49 -24.20 8.26
N LYS A 65 7.57 -23.90 9.18
CA LYS A 65 6.23 -24.52 9.19
C LYS A 65 5.34 -23.89 8.12
N LEU A 66 5.44 -22.58 7.94
CA LEU A 66 4.78 -21.88 6.84
C LEU A 66 5.33 -22.38 5.49
N GLU A 67 6.63 -22.58 5.41
CA GLU A 67 7.31 -23.17 4.24
C GLU A 67 6.88 -24.62 3.96
N SER A 68 6.77 -25.47 4.98
CA SER A 68 6.30 -26.85 4.80
C SER A 68 4.86 -26.94 4.30
N ASN A 69 4.08 -25.85 4.45
CA ASN A 69 2.73 -25.72 3.91
C ASN A 69 2.74 -25.06 2.51
N GLU A 70 3.84 -25.21 1.77
CA GLU A 70 4.03 -24.74 0.39
C GLU A 70 3.94 -23.20 0.22
N LYS A 71 4.08 -22.43 1.31
CA LYS A 71 4.13 -20.98 1.25
C LYS A 71 5.57 -20.48 1.16
N LYS A 72 5.82 -19.49 0.30
CA LYS A 72 7.17 -18.90 0.12
C LYS A 72 7.54 -17.99 1.28
N VAL A 73 8.63 -18.29 1.98
CA VAL A 73 9.19 -17.43 3.04
C VAL A 73 10.55 -16.87 2.62
N LEU A 74 11.06 -15.85 3.33
CA LEU A 74 12.41 -15.34 3.07
C LEU A 74 13.46 -16.39 3.44
N ARG A 75 14.28 -16.76 2.47
CA ARG A 75 15.47 -17.61 2.60
C ARG A 75 16.78 -16.82 2.57
N SER A 76 16.70 -15.50 2.63
CA SER A 76 17.85 -14.61 2.57
C SER A 76 18.81 -14.82 3.74
N GLY A 77 20.10 -14.71 3.45
CA GLY A 77 21.22 -14.83 4.37
C GLY A 77 22.04 -13.54 4.51
N PRO A 78 23.23 -13.62 5.12
CA PRO A 78 24.06 -12.45 5.44
C PRO A 78 24.56 -11.67 4.22
N ASP A 79 24.54 -12.26 3.03
CA ASP A 79 25.07 -11.67 1.79
C ASP A 79 23.96 -11.11 0.88
N ASP A 80 22.69 -11.40 1.20
CA ASP A 80 21.54 -11.04 0.37
C ASP A 80 20.98 -9.66 0.74
N ASN A 81 20.60 -8.87 -0.28
CA ASN A 81 19.83 -7.66 -0.06
C ASN A 81 18.33 -7.98 -0.05
N VAL A 82 17.59 -7.34 0.84
CA VAL A 82 16.14 -7.51 0.97
C VAL A 82 15.43 -6.19 0.66
N PHE A 83 14.43 -6.23 -0.19
CA PHE A 83 13.51 -5.12 -0.43
C PHE A 83 12.10 -5.50 0.03
N ILE A 84 11.49 -4.63 0.83
CA ILE A 84 10.11 -4.79 1.29
C ILE A 84 9.34 -3.54 0.90
N PHE A 85 8.17 -3.72 0.30
CA PHE A 85 7.22 -2.65 0.07
C PHE A 85 5.90 -3.01 0.75
N PHE A 86 5.46 -2.14 1.66
CA PHE A 86 4.14 -2.22 2.28
C PHE A 86 3.26 -1.09 1.76
N SER A 87 2.03 -1.44 1.36
CA SER A 87 0.99 -0.47 0.99
C SER A 87 -0.33 -0.89 1.62
N GLY A 88 -0.88 -0.04 2.47
CA GLY A 88 -2.14 -0.30 3.15
C GLY A 88 -2.55 0.79 4.13
N PHE A 89 -3.68 0.59 4.81
CA PHE A 89 -4.14 1.53 5.83
C PHE A 89 -3.23 1.55 7.05
N GLY A 90 -3.16 2.72 7.67
CA GLY A 90 -2.35 2.96 8.85
C GLY A 90 -2.96 4.03 9.74
N THR A 91 -2.50 4.03 10.98
CA THR A 91 -2.76 5.08 11.97
C THR A 91 -1.52 5.26 12.82
N THR A 92 -1.59 6.10 13.85
CA THR A 92 -0.47 6.37 14.75
C THR A 92 0.08 5.04 15.30
N SER A 93 1.30 4.70 14.90
CA SER A 93 2.05 3.50 15.31
C SER A 93 1.38 2.15 14.99
N TYR A 94 0.49 2.09 14.00
CA TYR A 94 -0.09 0.84 13.48
C TYR A 94 -0.23 0.85 11.96
N ILE A 95 -0.05 -0.33 11.36
CA ILE A 95 -0.46 -0.64 9.99
C ILE A 95 -1.44 -1.82 9.98
N ALA A 96 -2.38 -1.82 9.04
CA ALA A 96 -3.46 -2.80 8.97
C ALA A 96 -3.11 -3.98 8.05
N PHE A 97 -3.56 -5.17 8.46
CA PHE A 97 -3.55 -6.40 7.68
C PHE A 97 -4.97 -6.98 7.64
N LEU A 98 -5.24 -7.93 6.75
CA LEU A 98 -6.51 -8.65 6.81
C LEU A 98 -6.59 -9.42 8.14
N GLY A 99 -7.68 -9.21 8.87
CA GLY A 99 -7.91 -9.81 10.20
C GLY A 99 -7.02 -9.32 11.35
N GLY A 100 -6.25 -8.23 11.20
CA GLY A 100 -5.43 -7.74 12.32
C GLY A 100 -4.63 -6.45 12.06
N TYR A 101 -3.83 -6.08 13.06
CA TYR A 101 -2.98 -4.90 13.01
C TYR A 101 -1.57 -5.26 13.45
N MET A 102 -0.58 -4.60 12.86
CA MET A 102 0.81 -4.64 13.30
C MET A 102 1.16 -3.30 13.92
N ASN A 103 1.61 -3.30 15.17
CA ASN A 103 2.10 -2.08 15.81
C ASN A 103 3.58 -1.82 15.48
N ALA A 104 4.03 -0.59 15.73
CA ALA A 104 5.41 -0.16 15.51
C ALA A 104 6.44 -1.05 16.23
N MET A 105 6.21 -1.41 17.51
CA MET A 105 7.15 -2.28 18.24
C MET A 105 7.27 -3.64 17.59
N GLU A 106 6.16 -4.27 17.22
CA GLU A 106 6.15 -5.60 16.60
C GLU A 106 6.89 -5.64 15.26
N LEU A 107 6.70 -4.62 14.41
CA LEU A 107 7.44 -4.50 13.16
C LEU A 107 8.94 -4.35 13.42
N ASN A 108 9.33 -3.43 14.31
CA ASN A 108 10.73 -3.16 14.61
C ASN A 108 11.42 -4.33 15.33
N ASP A 109 10.73 -5.06 16.20
CA ASP A 109 11.20 -6.30 16.82
C ASP A 109 11.44 -7.39 15.76
N THR A 110 10.58 -7.45 14.73
CA THR A 110 10.76 -8.38 13.61
C THR A 110 11.97 -7.99 12.76
N LEU A 111 12.17 -6.71 12.48
CA LEU A 111 13.36 -6.21 11.78
C LEU A 111 14.66 -6.46 12.58
N ALA A 112 14.62 -6.21 13.89
CA ALA A 112 15.73 -6.50 14.80
C ALA A 112 16.03 -8.00 14.87
N TYR A 113 15.00 -8.86 14.87
CA TYR A 113 15.17 -10.30 14.75
C TYR A 113 15.90 -10.68 13.46
N MET A 114 15.44 -10.16 12.30
CA MET A 114 16.07 -10.43 11.00
C MET A 114 17.55 -10.03 11.01
N HIS A 115 17.87 -8.84 11.53
CA HIS A 115 19.24 -8.36 11.69
C HIS A 115 20.07 -9.32 12.59
N SER A 116 19.56 -9.66 13.78
CA SER A 116 20.26 -10.54 14.73
C SER A 116 20.51 -11.95 14.19
N LYS A 117 19.64 -12.43 13.29
CA LYS A 117 19.74 -13.74 12.64
C LYS A 117 20.47 -13.68 11.30
N LYS A 118 21.07 -12.53 10.95
CA LYS A 118 21.80 -12.32 9.70
C LYS A 118 20.98 -12.74 8.47
N LYS A 119 19.71 -12.35 8.46
CA LYS A 119 18.76 -12.66 7.37
C LYS A 119 18.92 -11.75 6.15
N PHE A 120 19.82 -10.78 6.20
CA PHE A 120 20.14 -9.88 5.10
C PHE A 120 21.52 -9.24 5.33
N ASN A 121 22.15 -8.78 4.24
CA ASN A 121 23.27 -7.85 4.23
C ASN A 121 22.77 -6.40 4.46
N LYS A 122 21.85 -5.98 3.58
CA LYS A 122 21.17 -4.68 3.64
C LYS A 122 19.67 -4.83 3.37
N LEU A 123 18.85 -4.06 4.05
CA LEU A 123 17.39 -4.08 3.89
C LEU A 123 16.87 -2.69 3.55
N VAL A 124 16.03 -2.59 2.52
CA VAL A 124 15.26 -1.38 2.20
C VAL A 124 13.77 -1.66 2.41
N LEU A 125 13.08 -0.77 3.12
CA LEU A 125 11.64 -0.87 3.39
C LEU A 125 10.93 0.42 2.98
N TYR A 126 10.00 0.31 2.03
CA TYR A 126 9.13 1.42 1.60
C TYR A 126 7.74 1.23 2.19
N VAL A 127 7.19 2.28 2.83
CA VAL A 127 5.89 2.21 3.53
C VAL A 127 4.92 3.27 3.03
N GLU A 128 3.95 2.82 2.24
CA GLU A 128 2.75 3.57 1.86
C GLU A 128 1.66 3.35 2.92
N SER A 129 1.40 4.36 3.74
CA SER A 129 0.37 4.34 4.78
C SER A 129 0.20 5.70 5.45
N CYS A 130 -1.03 6.01 5.87
CA CYS A 130 -1.28 7.16 6.75
C CYS A 130 -0.44 7.05 8.01
N LYS A 131 0.18 8.17 8.41
CA LYS A 131 1.04 8.29 9.60
C LYS A 131 2.22 7.32 9.61
N SER A 132 2.66 6.83 8.45
CA SER A 132 3.71 5.80 8.33
C SER A 132 5.02 6.16 9.04
N GLY A 133 5.39 7.45 9.13
CA GLY A 133 6.55 7.91 9.90
C GLY A 133 6.50 7.53 11.39
N SER A 134 5.30 7.41 11.98
CA SER A 134 5.11 7.01 13.38
C SER A 134 5.45 5.53 13.67
N MET A 135 5.71 4.74 12.63
CA MET A 135 6.18 3.35 12.76
C MET A 135 7.69 3.28 13.07
N PHE A 136 8.45 4.35 12.81
CA PHE A 136 9.92 4.32 12.86
C PHE A 136 10.55 5.47 13.65
N LYS A 137 9.87 6.62 13.75
CA LYS A 137 10.36 7.78 14.51
C LYS A 137 10.64 7.40 15.97
N ASP A 138 11.90 7.52 16.37
CA ASP A 138 12.42 7.15 17.70
C ASP A 138 12.21 5.66 18.07
N VAL A 139 11.98 4.79 17.08
CA VAL A 139 11.80 3.33 17.25
C VAL A 139 12.87 2.53 16.52
N LEU A 140 13.22 2.91 15.29
CA LEU A 140 14.18 2.17 14.46
C LEU A 140 15.63 2.63 14.70
N PRO A 141 16.53 1.78 15.22
CA PRO A 141 17.95 2.11 15.33
C PRO A 141 18.61 2.38 13.97
N SER A 142 19.59 3.29 13.96
CA SER A 142 20.33 3.69 12.74
C SER A 142 21.47 2.73 12.35
N ASN A 143 21.78 1.72 13.16
CA ASN A 143 22.95 0.85 13.00
C ASN A 143 22.59 -0.63 12.70
N MET A 144 21.51 -0.87 11.95
CA MET A 144 21.05 -2.23 11.61
C MET A 144 21.18 -2.58 10.12
N GLY A 145 21.77 -1.70 9.29
CA GLY A 145 21.78 -1.90 7.84
C GLY A 145 20.38 -1.91 7.22
N ILE A 146 19.46 -1.13 7.80
CA ILE A 146 18.07 -0.97 7.35
C ILE A 146 17.84 0.48 6.97
N TYR A 147 17.37 0.72 5.75
CA TYR A 147 16.96 2.05 5.26
C TYR A 147 15.45 2.04 4.99
N VAL A 148 14.74 3.02 5.55
CA VAL A 148 13.28 3.11 5.44
C VAL A 148 12.87 4.43 4.84
N THR A 149 11.91 4.42 3.92
CA THR A 149 11.19 5.62 3.48
C THR A 149 9.70 5.45 3.69
N THR A 150 9.03 6.54 4.09
CA THR A 150 7.61 6.54 4.39
C THR A 150 6.88 7.61 3.60
N SER A 151 5.66 7.28 3.17
CA SER A 151 4.76 8.18 2.43
C SER A 151 4.34 9.44 3.20
N ALA A 152 4.35 9.38 4.54
CA ALA A 152 3.88 10.46 5.42
C ALA A 152 4.72 10.56 6.70
N LYS A 153 4.75 11.75 7.31
CA LYS A 153 5.24 11.99 8.69
C LYS A 153 4.26 11.45 9.74
N GLU A 154 4.64 11.48 11.00
CA GLU A 154 3.96 10.77 12.09
C GLU A 154 2.51 11.19 12.40
N ASP A 155 2.10 12.39 12.00
CA ASP A 155 0.83 13.03 12.35
C ASP A 155 -0.04 13.39 11.14
N GLU A 156 0.29 12.92 9.94
CA GLU A 156 -0.46 13.24 8.71
C GLU A 156 -0.94 11.99 7.95
N GLN A 157 -1.80 12.21 6.96
CA GLN A 157 -2.32 11.15 6.09
C GLN A 157 -1.41 10.97 4.86
N SER A 158 -1.45 9.78 4.27
CA SER A 158 -1.00 9.58 2.88
C SER A 158 -2.19 9.69 1.93
N TRP A 159 -1.92 9.91 0.64
CA TRP A 159 -2.96 10.29 -0.30
C TRP A 159 -3.08 9.33 -1.47
N ALA A 160 -4.32 8.96 -1.75
CA ALA A 160 -4.68 8.25 -2.97
C ALA A 160 -4.71 9.22 -4.16
N VAL A 161 -4.36 8.73 -5.35
CA VAL A 161 -4.34 9.48 -6.61
C VAL A 161 -5.08 8.70 -7.69
N PHE A 162 -5.41 9.38 -8.79
CA PHE A 162 -6.20 8.83 -9.89
C PHE A 162 -7.60 8.35 -9.44
N CYS A 163 -8.26 9.15 -8.59
CA CYS A 163 -9.56 8.85 -8.01
C CYS A 163 -10.76 9.28 -8.86
N PHE A 164 -10.56 10.11 -9.88
CA PHE A 164 -11.64 10.75 -10.64
C PHE A 164 -11.82 10.10 -12.02
N ASP A 165 -11.85 8.78 -12.07
CA ASP A 165 -12.19 8.04 -13.28
C ASP A 165 -13.70 7.86 -13.39
N SER A 166 -14.30 8.32 -14.49
CA SER A 166 -15.77 8.27 -14.69
C SER A 166 -16.38 6.86 -14.78
N LYS A 167 -15.55 5.80 -14.85
CA LYS A 167 -15.98 4.40 -14.95
C LYS A 167 -15.45 3.54 -13.81
N ILE A 168 -14.36 3.96 -13.16
CA ILE A 168 -13.72 3.25 -12.08
C ILE A 168 -13.90 4.13 -10.83
N ASP A 169 -14.94 3.84 -10.05
CA ASP A 169 -15.28 4.57 -8.80
C ASP A 169 -14.37 4.15 -7.62
N VAL A 170 -13.08 4.00 -7.89
CA VAL A 170 -12.02 3.73 -6.91
C VAL A 170 -10.73 4.44 -7.33
N CYS A 171 -9.92 4.87 -6.36
CA CYS A 171 -8.58 5.39 -6.64
C CYS A 171 -7.66 4.27 -7.14
N MET A 172 -6.92 4.53 -8.22
CA MET A 172 -6.07 3.50 -8.86
C MET A 172 -4.63 3.46 -8.32
N GLY A 173 -4.25 4.39 -7.44
CA GLY A 173 -2.92 4.41 -6.84
C GLY A 173 -2.81 5.30 -5.61
N ASN A 174 -1.63 5.31 -5.02
CA ASN A 174 -1.24 6.25 -3.97
C ASN A 174 -0.10 7.13 -4.47
N GLU A 175 -0.09 8.40 -4.08
CA GLU A 175 0.84 9.41 -4.61
C GLU A 175 2.30 8.97 -4.43
N TYR A 176 2.72 8.72 -3.19
CA TYR A 176 4.08 8.27 -2.86
C TYR A 176 4.45 6.99 -3.64
N SER A 177 3.54 6.01 -3.66
CA SER A 177 3.74 4.76 -4.39
C SER A 177 3.95 4.97 -5.89
N TYR A 178 3.10 5.78 -6.51
CA TYR A 178 3.21 6.13 -7.92
C TYR A 178 4.54 6.82 -8.22
N GLU A 179 4.97 7.75 -7.37
CA GLU A 179 6.19 8.51 -7.59
C GLU A 179 7.47 7.66 -7.52
N TRP A 180 7.60 6.76 -6.54
CA TRP A 180 8.81 5.92 -6.46
C TRP A 180 8.86 4.84 -7.54
N ILE A 181 7.71 4.25 -7.90
CA ILE A 181 7.62 3.26 -8.99
C ILE A 181 8.01 3.94 -10.30
N THR A 182 7.45 5.12 -10.57
CA THR A 182 7.73 5.87 -11.80
C THR A 182 9.17 6.35 -11.85
N ASP A 183 9.78 6.77 -10.73
CA ASP A 183 11.22 7.09 -10.68
C ASP A 183 12.07 5.87 -11.07
N SER A 184 11.75 4.68 -10.57
CA SER A 184 12.45 3.44 -10.94
C SER A 184 12.24 3.03 -12.40
N GLU A 185 11.07 3.28 -13.00
CA GLU A 185 10.82 3.02 -14.43
C GLU A 185 11.60 3.96 -15.36
N GLN A 186 11.75 5.21 -14.95
CA GLN A 186 12.27 6.28 -15.82
C GLN A 186 13.78 6.50 -15.70
N ASN A 187 14.43 5.92 -14.68
CA ASN A 187 15.85 6.13 -14.41
C ASN A 187 16.64 4.81 -14.46
N ASP A 188 17.94 4.91 -14.76
CA ASP A 188 18.85 3.76 -14.67
C ASP A 188 19.09 3.40 -13.20
N ILE A 189 18.32 2.44 -12.67
CA ILE A 189 18.39 1.99 -11.29
C ILE A 189 19.76 1.41 -10.90
N LYS A 190 20.63 1.06 -11.86
CA LYS A 190 22.01 0.63 -11.57
C LYS A 190 22.90 1.79 -11.12
N LYS A 191 22.52 3.02 -11.46
CA LYS A 191 23.24 4.26 -11.12
C LYS A 191 22.47 5.13 -10.14
N ARG A 192 21.13 5.14 -10.25
CA ARG A 192 20.23 5.89 -9.39
C ARG A 192 20.43 5.44 -7.94
N THR A 193 20.88 6.35 -7.08
CA THR A 193 21.08 6.06 -5.65
C THR A 193 19.77 6.13 -4.87
N LEU A 194 19.71 5.47 -3.70
CA LEU A 194 18.58 5.58 -2.79
C LEU A 194 18.30 7.04 -2.39
N LYS A 195 19.35 7.85 -2.17
CA LYS A 195 19.22 9.29 -1.89
C LYS A 195 18.51 10.03 -3.00
N GLU A 196 18.97 9.81 -4.22
CA GLU A 196 18.46 10.48 -5.41
C GLU A 196 16.99 10.14 -5.69
N GLN A 197 16.62 8.87 -5.49
CA GLN A 197 15.23 8.43 -5.56
C GLN A 197 14.41 9.08 -4.44
N TYR A 198 14.87 9.03 -3.19
CA TYR A 198 14.18 9.67 -2.06
C TYR A 198 13.93 11.15 -2.30
N GLU A 199 14.94 11.92 -2.72
CA GLU A 199 14.79 13.36 -2.97
C GLU A 199 13.84 13.66 -4.14
N ALA A 200 13.80 12.81 -5.17
CA ALA A 200 12.84 12.98 -6.25
C ALA A 200 11.41 12.67 -5.81
N VAL A 201 11.22 11.56 -5.10
CA VAL A 201 9.91 11.16 -4.56
C VAL A 201 9.40 12.21 -3.59
N LYS A 202 10.24 12.67 -2.65
CA LYS A 202 9.91 13.74 -1.72
C LYS A 202 9.49 15.05 -2.41
N ARG A 203 10.13 15.42 -3.52
CA ARG A 203 9.75 16.63 -4.27
C ARG A 203 8.43 16.48 -5.02
N LYS A 204 8.09 15.27 -5.46
CA LYS A 204 6.91 15.01 -6.29
C LYS A 204 5.67 14.61 -5.50
N THR A 205 5.84 13.98 -4.33
CA THR A 205 4.77 13.75 -3.36
C THR A 205 4.50 15.05 -2.62
N VAL A 206 3.45 15.77 -3.04
CA VAL A 206 3.15 17.12 -2.53
C VAL A 206 2.02 17.14 -1.51
N LEU A 207 1.23 16.07 -1.41
CA LEU A 207 0.09 16.00 -0.49
C LEU A 207 0.49 15.54 0.92
N SER A 208 1.70 14.99 1.07
CA SER A 208 2.28 14.56 2.34
C SER A 208 3.81 14.75 2.35
N HIS A 209 4.42 14.59 3.53
CA HIS A 209 5.86 14.70 3.74
C HIS A 209 6.51 13.32 3.75
N VAL A 210 7.30 13.04 2.71
CA VAL A 210 8.07 11.81 2.62
C VAL A 210 9.23 11.83 3.61
N MET A 211 9.26 10.86 4.53
CA MET A 211 10.28 10.76 5.57
C MET A 211 11.24 9.60 5.29
N LYS A 212 12.41 9.63 5.95
CA LYS A 212 13.40 8.55 5.92
C LYS A 212 13.95 8.25 7.31
N TYR A 213 14.24 6.98 7.58
CA TYR A 213 14.71 6.48 8.87
C TYR A 213 15.76 5.37 8.72
N GLY A 214 16.47 5.06 9.80
CA GLY A 214 17.45 3.98 9.85
C GLY A 214 18.87 4.40 9.44
N ASP A 215 19.56 3.53 8.71
CA ASP A 215 20.97 3.67 8.34
C ASP A 215 21.14 4.57 7.11
N MET A 216 21.40 5.86 7.35
CA MET A 216 21.61 6.84 6.27
C MET A 216 22.89 6.58 5.46
N THR A 217 23.82 5.73 5.91
CA THR A 217 25.00 5.39 5.09
C THR A 217 24.62 4.63 3.81
N MET A 218 23.46 3.98 3.83
CA MET A 218 22.89 3.26 2.69
C MET A 218 22.46 4.18 1.55
N GLU A 219 22.29 5.49 1.78
CA GLU A 219 21.80 6.44 0.79
C GLU A 219 22.62 6.49 -0.51
N SER A 220 23.90 6.14 -0.44
CA SER A 220 24.81 6.07 -1.60
C SER A 220 24.65 4.79 -2.44
N LEU A 221 23.91 3.79 -1.95
CA LEU A 221 23.73 2.52 -2.65
C LEU A 221 22.77 2.69 -3.84
N PRO A 222 23.03 2.02 -4.98
CA PRO A 222 22.11 2.00 -6.10
C PRO A 222 20.79 1.30 -5.79
N VAL A 223 19.67 1.85 -6.27
CA VAL A 223 18.32 1.27 -6.16
C VAL A 223 18.26 -0.15 -6.74
N GLY A 224 18.99 -0.41 -7.82
CA GLY A 224 19.06 -1.70 -8.49
C GLY A 224 19.64 -2.83 -7.65
N LYS A 225 20.36 -2.52 -6.54
CA LYS A 225 20.78 -3.54 -5.56
C LYS A 225 19.61 -4.15 -4.78
N PHE A 226 18.44 -3.51 -4.83
CA PHE A 226 17.24 -3.89 -4.08
C PHE A 226 16.05 -4.20 -4.99
N GLN A 227 15.90 -3.47 -6.10
CA GLN A 227 14.75 -3.60 -7.01
C GLN A 227 15.00 -4.45 -8.27
N GLY A 228 16.19 -5.06 -8.40
CA GLY A 228 16.46 -6.14 -9.35
C GLY A 228 17.52 -5.87 -10.43
N HIS A 229 17.90 -6.96 -11.14
CA HIS A 229 18.74 -6.94 -12.33
C HIS A 229 17.90 -7.12 -13.61
N TYR A 230 18.23 -6.30 -14.60
CA TYR A 230 17.50 -5.98 -15.82
C TYR A 230 17.71 -7.07 -16.89
N ASP A 231 16.81 -8.03 -17.04
CA ASP A 231 16.62 -8.79 -18.29
C ASP A 231 15.29 -9.54 -18.26
N GLN A 232 14.27 -9.01 -18.96
CA GLN A 232 13.27 -9.72 -19.79
C GLN A 232 12.02 -8.85 -20.02
N LEU A 233 11.87 -8.39 -21.27
CA LEU A 233 10.71 -7.70 -21.81
C LEU A 233 9.62 -8.71 -22.23
N LEU A 234 8.37 -8.32 -21.95
CA LEU A 234 7.13 -9.10 -21.99
C LEU A 234 6.59 -9.39 -23.41
N HIS A 235 5.96 -10.55 -23.59
CA HIS A 235 4.98 -10.79 -24.64
C HIS A 235 3.76 -11.62 -24.18
N ARG A 236 2.59 -11.22 -24.69
CA ARG A 236 1.38 -11.98 -25.06
C ARG A 236 0.13 -12.02 -24.17
N ASN A 237 -0.97 -12.15 -24.92
CA ASN A 237 -2.40 -11.89 -24.66
C ASN A 237 -3.16 -12.99 -23.90
N GLY A 238 -4.27 -12.62 -23.27
CA GLY A 238 -5.35 -13.52 -22.85
C GLY A 238 -6.59 -12.76 -22.29
N THR A 239 -7.79 -13.22 -22.64
CA THR A 239 -9.13 -12.64 -22.35
C THR A 239 -9.84 -13.32 -21.16
N ILE A 240 -10.78 -12.62 -20.49
CA ILE A 240 -12.19 -13.02 -20.12
C ILE A 240 -12.77 -12.03 -19.07
N ALA A 241 -14.11 -11.98 -18.94
CA ALA A 241 -14.98 -10.88 -18.49
C ALA A 241 -15.82 -11.18 -17.22
N ALA A 242 -16.49 -10.14 -16.66
CA ALA A 242 -17.93 -10.12 -16.26
C ALA A 242 -18.34 -8.69 -15.82
N GLU A 243 -19.58 -8.27 -16.12
CA GLU A 243 -20.26 -7.06 -15.58
C GLU A 243 -21.76 -7.38 -15.39
N ASN A 244 -22.30 -7.18 -14.18
CA ASN A 244 -23.74 -7.21 -13.91
C ASN A 244 -24.14 -5.98 -13.05
N GLU A 245 -25.31 -5.41 -13.34
CA GLU A 245 -25.86 -4.15 -12.78
C GLU A 245 -26.19 -4.22 -11.27
N GLU A 246 -26.34 -5.43 -10.73
CA GLU A 246 -26.62 -5.70 -9.30
C GLU A 246 -25.44 -5.36 -8.37
N GLU A 247 -24.20 -5.52 -8.86
CA GLU A 247 -22.99 -5.25 -8.07
C GLU A 247 -22.79 -3.74 -7.82
N HIS A 248 -23.25 -2.91 -8.77
CA HIS A 248 -23.14 -1.46 -8.70
C HIS A 248 -24.08 -0.87 -7.62
N GLU A 249 -25.29 -1.40 -7.48
CA GLU A 249 -26.22 -0.96 -6.43
C GLU A 249 -25.85 -1.50 -5.04
N ALA A 250 -25.18 -2.66 -4.97
CA ALA A 250 -24.58 -3.17 -3.75
C ALA A 250 -23.42 -2.28 -3.27
N ALA A 251 -22.57 -1.80 -4.19
CA ALA A 251 -21.46 -0.90 -3.88
C ALA A 251 -21.95 0.45 -3.29
N ARG A 252 -22.97 1.06 -3.90
CA ARG A 252 -23.57 2.33 -3.41
C ARG A 252 -24.14 2.20 -2.00
N ARG A 253 -24.83 1.09 -1.69
CA ARG A 253 -25.36 0.82 -0.35
C ARG A 253 -24.26 0.58 0.69
N ARG A 254 -23.13 -0.02 0.29
CA ARG A 254 -21.95 -0.20 1.17
C ARG A 254 -21.31 1.15 1.50
N LEU A 255 -21.16 2.04 0.53
CA LEU A 255 -20.60 3.39 0.74
C LEU A 255 -21.43 4.22 1.73
N HIS A 256 -22.76 4.21 1.60
CA HIS A 256 -23.62 4.98 2.52
C HIS A 256 -23.54 4.46 3.97
N ARG A 257 -23.41 3.14 4.15
CA ARG A 257 -23.19 2.54 5.47
C ARG A 257 -21.82 2.88 6.06
N ALA A 258 -20.77 2.91 5.24
CA ALA A 258 -19.42 3.29 5.67
C ALA A 258 -19.37 4.73 6.17
N LEU A 259 -20.04 5.66 5.48
CA LEU A 259 -20.12 7.08 5.90
C LEU A 259 -20.84 7.26 7.25
N GLN A 260 -21.95 6.54 7.47
CA GLN A 260 -22.67 6.57 8.76
C GLN A 260 -21.80 5.99 9.89
N LEU A 261 -21.07 4.91 9.61
CA LEU A 261 -20.18 4.29 10.59
C LEU A 261 -19.00 5.21 10.95
N GLY A 262 -18.42 5.90 9.97
CA GLY A 262 -17.38 6.91 10.22
C GLY A 262 -17.85 8.04 11.14
N HIS A 263 -19.12 8.48 11.00
CA HIS A 263 -19.71 9.47 11.92
C HIS A 263 -19.84 8.93 13.35
N ILE A 264 -20.33 7.70 13.52
CA ILE A 264 -20.49 7.07 14.83
C ILE A 264 -19.13 6.92 15.52
N VAL A 265 -18.11 6.43 14.80
CA VAL A 265 -16.75 6.26 15.34
C VAL A 265 -16.19 7.59 15.86
N LYS A 266 -16.39 8.68 15.10
CA LYS A 266 -15.94 10.02 15.47
C LYS A 266 -16.61 10.53 16.75
N GLU A 267 -17.92 10.36 16.89
CA GLU A 267 -18.66 10.79 18.08
C GLU A 267 -18.33 9.95 19.32
N THR A 268 -18.20 8.63 19.18
CA THR A 268 -17.75 7.76 20.28
C THR A 268 -16.37 8.16 20.78
N PHE A 269 -15.42 8.43 19.87
CA PHE A 269 -14.08 8.85 20.27
C PHE A 269 -14.10 10.20 21.00
N ARG A 270 -14.90 11.17 20.52
CA ARG A 270 -15.07 12.47 21.20
C ARG A 270 -15.62 12.31 22.61
N ASN A 271 -16.63 11.46 22.80
CA ASN A 271 -17.22 11.20 24.11
C ASN A 271 -16.20 10.58 25.08
N ILE A 272 -15.42 9.60 24.62
CA ILE A 272 -14.35 8.99 25.44
C ILE A 272 -13.30 10.04 25.82
N VAL A 273 -12.82 10.83 24.86
CA VAL A 273 -11.81 11.87 25.15
C VAL A 273 -12.36 12.90 26.13
N MET A 274 -13.60 13.36 25.93
CA MET A 274 -14.27 14.26 26.87
C MET A 274 -14.30 13.65 28.27
N ASP A 275 -14.85 12.44 28.42
CA ASP A 275 -15.01 11.79 29.73
C ASP A 275 -13.68 11.55 30.45
N VAL A 276 -12.66 11.07 29.73
CA VAL A 276 -11.32 10.85 30.29
C VAL A 276 -10.69 12.18 30.72
N THR A 277 -10.77 13.22 29.89
CA THR A 277 -10.11 14.51 30.19
C THR A 277 -10.85 15.34 31.23
N THR A 278 -12.15 15.15 31.41
CA THR A 278 -12.92 15.81 32.49
C THR A 278 -12.64 15.19 33.86
N HIS A 279 -12.50 13.86 33.91
CA HIS A 279 -12.36 13.15 35.19
C HIS A 279 -10.90 12.84 35.57
N HIS A 280 -9.97 12.89 34.62
CA HIS A 280 -8.57 12.53 34.85
C HIS A 280 -7.61 13.58 34.28
N LYS A 281 -6.74 14.14 35.14
CA LYS A 281 -5.61 14.98 34.71
C LYS A 281 -4.35 14.11 34.59
N PRO A 282 -3.68 14.07 33.42
CA PRO A 282 -2.42 13.34 33.29
C PRO A 282 -1.37 13.95 34.22
N THR A 283 -0.84 13.14 35.14
CA THR A 283 0.21 13.53 36.09
C THR A 283 1.62 13.20 35.58
N ILE A 284 1.73 12.35 34.56
CA ILE A 284 3.02 11.88 34.03
C ILE A 284 3.55 12.89 33.00
N LYS A 285 4.75 13.41 33.24
CA LYS A 285 5.52 14.22 32.27
C LYS A 285 6.68 13.39 31.74
N GLY A 286 6.67 13.13 30.42
CA GLY A 286 7.74 12.43 29.72
C GLY A 286 7.71 10.91 29.93
N LEU A 287 7.01 10.19 29.04
CA LEU A 287 7.16 8.74 28.91
C LEU A 287 8.33 8.43 27.98
N SER A 288 9.03 7.32 28.22
CA SER A 288 9.91 6.77 27.19
C SER A 288 9.08 6.38 25.96
N LYS A 289 9.70 6.37 24.77
CA LYS A 289 8.96 5.99 23.55
C LYS A 289 8.37 4.58 23.65
N ARG A 290 9.06 3.67 24.35
CA ARG A 290 8.59 2.33 24.64
C ARG A 290 7.33 2.34 25.52
N ASP A 291 7.33 3.10 26.60
CA ASP A 291 6.18 3.18 27.51
C ASP A 291 4.99 3.87 26.85
N GLU A 292 5.24 4.88 26.00
CA GLU A 292 4.23 5.52 25.17
C GLU A 292 3.56 4.50 24.24
N LEU A 293 4.35 3.69 23.53
CA LEU A 293 3.83 2.66 22.62
C LEU A 293 3.10 1.52 23.37
N MET A 294 3.55 1.15 24.57
CA MET A 294 2.85 0.17 25.42
C MET A 294 1.50 0.72 25.90
N CYS A 295 1.47 1.98 26.35
CA CYS A 295 0.24 2.67 26.75
C CYS A 295 -0.73 2.77 25.56
N PHE A 296 -0.24 3.23 24.41
CA PHE A 296 -1.04 3.36 23.20
C PHE A 296 -1.60 2.01 22.74
N ARG A 297 -0.81 0.93 22.84
CA ARG A 297 -1.30 -0.42 22.57
C ARG A 297 -2.41 -0.86 23.52
N ALA A 298 -2.24 -0.66 24.82
CA ALA A 298 -3.28 -1.01 25.79
C ALA A 298 -4.60 -0.27 25.50
N VAL A 299 -4.52 1.04 25.23
CA VAL A 299 -5.70 1.86 24.88
C VAL A 299 -6.33 1.41 23.57
N PHE A 300 -5.52 1.17 22.54
CA PHE A 300 -6.00 0.70 21.24
C PHE A 300 -6.69 -0.67 21.34
N ASP A 301 -6.10 -1.61 22.10
CA ASP A 301 -6.69 -2.93 22.33
C ASP A 301 -8.04 -2.83 23.05
N GLN A 302 -8.18 -1.91 24.02
CA GLN A 302 -9.45 -1.64 24.70
C GLN A 302 -10.48 -1.04 23.73
N PHE A 303 -10.13 0.01 22.98
CA PHE A 303 -11.03 0.63 22.01
C PHE A 303 -11.47 -0.36 20.91
N ARG A 304 -10.55 -1.18 20.42
CA ARG A 304 -10.86 -2.23 19.43
C ARG A 304 -11.84 -3.26 19.99
N THR A 305 -11.66 -3.68 21.24
CA THR A 305 -12.48 -4.74 21.86
C THR A 305 -13.87 -4.24 22.24
N HIS A 306 -13.98 -2.98 22.66
CA HIS A 306 -15.21 -2.44 23.23
C HIS A 306 -15.93 -1.41 22.34
N CYS A 307 -15.32 -0.95 21.25
CA CYS A 307 -15.89 0.06 20.36
C CYS A 307 -15.89 -0.41 18.89
N PHE A 308 -14.80 -0.14 18.15
CA PHE A 308 -14.75 -0.35 16.70
C PHE A 308 -13.37 -0.84 16.25
N THR A 309 -13.35 -1.59 15.14
CA THR A 309 -12.09 -1.90 14.42
C THR A 309 -11.81 -0.84 13.34
N ILE A 310 -10.54 -0.60 12.99
CA ILE A 310 -10.17 0.31 11.88
C ILE A 310 -10.80 -0.16 10.57
N GLN A 311 -10.84 -1.47 10.31
CA GLN A 311 -11.48 -2.04 9.11
C GLN A 311 -12.97 -1.74 9.01
N GLN A 312 -13.67 -1.53 10.13
CA GLN A 312 -15.06 -1.11 10.16
C GLN A 312 -15.21 0.41 9.97
N ALA A 313 -14.22 1.19 10.40
CA ALA A 313 -14.26 2.65 10.35
C ALA A 313 -13.67 3.26 9.06
N SER A 314 -13.20 2.42 8.11
CA SER A 314 -12.57 2.80 6.84
C SER A 314 -13.52 2.65 5.66
#